data_AF-A0A151MXH0-F1
#
_entry.id   AF-A0A151MXH0-F1
#
_cell.length_a   1.000
_cell.length_b   1.000
_cell.length_c   1.000
_cell.angle_alpha   90.00
_cell.angle_beta   90.00
_cell.angle_gamma   90.00
#
_symmetry.space_group_name_H-M   'P 1'
#
loop_
_entity.id
_entity.type
_entity.pdbx_description
1 polymer ?
#
loop_
_entity_poly.entity_id
_entity_poly.type
_entity_poly.pdbx_seq_one_letter_code
_entity_poly.pdbx_strand_id
1 'polypeptide(L)'
;MTKDDDPEAYIEAFERHALMTGLDQGYWASQLGALVIGKAQATYRALSREDAWDYELVKQANLYRLEINPEHYRHLLWAKKGPDERRPRVLLQLLRDLLDKRLNALAMFDAFPMPHVAELVERIRDAQYISTLDLAKGYWQIPVAKEDQPKTAFGTPRELYEFVRMPFGLHGAAATFQRLMDRILAPHAEYAAAYIDDIVIYTWTWAQHKRAL
;
A
#
# COMPACT_ATOMS: atom_id res chain seq x y z
N MET A 1 19.60 12.33 8.64
CA MET A 1 19.65 11.24 7.64
C MET A 1 21.09 10.76 7.50
N THR A 2 21.31 9.45 7.56
CA THR A 2 22.58 8.81 7.20
C THR A 2 22.58 8.40 5.71
N LYS A 3 23.70 7.88 5.20
CA LYS A 3 23.77 7.43 3.80
C LYS A 3 23.02 6.11 3.55
N ASP A 4 22.78 5.36 4.63
CA ASP A 4 22.20 4.01 4.57
C ASP A 4 20.70 4.03 4.95
N ASP A 5 20.17 5.18 5.37
CA ASP A 5 18.74 5.35 5.68
C ASP A 5 17.90 5.24 4.41
N ASP A 6 16.76 4.55 4.51
CA ASP A 6 15.71 4.61 3.48
C ASP A 6 15.09 6.01 3.45
N PRO A 7 15.18 6.76 2.34
CA PRO A 7 14.74 8.15 2.32
C PRO A 7 13.24 8.35 2.51
N GLU A 8 12.40 7.41 2.07
CA GLU A 8 10.94 7.46 2.29
C GLU A 8 10.63 7.31 3.78
N ALA A 9 11.15 6.25 4.42
CA ALA A 9 10.96 6.01 5.84
C ALA A 9 11.52 7.15 6.71
N TYR A 10 12.63 7.76 6.30
CA TYR A 10 13.20 8.91 7.00
C TYR A 10 12.27 10.14 6.95
N ILE A 11 11.73 10.46 5.78
CA ILE A 11 10.81 11.59 5.62
C ILE A 11 9.51 11.35 6.40
N GLU A 12 8.97 10.13 6.36
CA GLU A 12 7.77 9.79 7.14
C GLU A 12 8.03 9.88 8.66
N ALA A 13 9.19 9.41 9.12
CA ALA A 13 9.58 9.54 10.53
C ALA A 13 9.73 11.01 10.94
N PHE A 14 10.27 11.86 10.07
CA PHE A 14 10.34 13.31 10.26
C PHE A 14 8.94 13.92 10.39
N GLU A 15 8.02 13.60 9.49
CA GLU A 15 6.63 14.12 9.50
C GLU A 15 5.92 13.74 10.80
N ARG A 16 6.02 12.47 11.21
CA ARG A 16 5.46 11.99 12.48
C ARG A 16 6.06 12.73 13.68
N HIS A 17 7.38 12.95 13.69
CA HIS A 17 8.03 13.70 14.77
C HIS A 17 7.61 15.16 14.81
N ALA A 18 7.52 15.82 13.66
CA ALA A 18 7.10 17.21 13.53
C ALA A 18 5.65 17.40 14.01
N LEU A 19 4.75 16.48 13.66
CA LEU A 19 3.37 16.48 14.15
C LEU A 19 3.29 16.26 15.67
N MET A 20 4.05 15.30 16.21
CA MET A 20 4.05 15.01 17.65
C MET A 20 4.60 16.18 18.49
N THR A 21 5.57 16.92 17.96
CA THR A 21 6.20 18.06 18.65
C THR A 21 5.47 19.38 18.43
N GLY A 22 4.47 19.40 17.54
CA GLY A 22 3.73 20.61 17.18
C GLY A 22 4.59 21.61 16.40
N LEU A 23 5.57 21.13 15.64
CA LEU A 23 6.40 21.97 14.79
C LEU A 23 5.54 22.64 13.72
N ASP A 24 5.61 23.97 13.64
CA ASP A 24 4.90 24.73 12.60
C ASP A 24 5.37 24.32 11.19
N GLN A 25 4.38 24.02 10.33
CA GLN A 25 4.59 23.50 8.98
C GLN A 25 5.42 24.44 8.12
N GLY A 26 5.38 25.76 8.40
CA GLY A 26 6.24 26.75 7.73
C GLY A 26 7.74 26.52 7.92
N TYR A 27 8.17 25.78 8.94
CA TYR A 27 9.58 25.47 9.18
C TYR A 27 9.99 24.09 8.66
N TRP A 28 9.04 23.23 8.29
CA TRP A 28 9.34 21.84 7.92
C TRP A 28 10.31 21.74 6.76
N ALA A 29 10.14 22.57 5.72
CA ALA A 29 11.00 22.61 4.55
C ALA A 29 12.46 22.90 4.93
N SER A 30 12.67 23.93 5.76
CA SER A 30 13.99 24.34 6.22
C SER A 30 14.67 23.31 7.13
N GLN A 31 13.90 22.68 8.02
CA GLN A 31 14.38 21.65 8.93
C GLN A 31 14.74 20.37 8.17
N LEU A 32 13.87 19.92 7.27
CA LEU A 32 14.16 18.76 6.43
C LEU A 32 15.39 19.02 5.56
N GLY A 33 15.49 20.20 4.93
CA GLY A 33 16.64 20.61 4.12
C GLY A 33 17.98 20.61 4.88
N ALA A 34 17.96 20.93 6.18
CA ALA A 34 19.13 20.87 7.05
C ALA A 34 19.50 19.44 7.46
N LEU A 35 18.52 18.55 7.58
CA LEU A 35 18.66 17.18 8.09
C LEU A 35 18.96 16.12 7.00
N VAL A 36 18.61 16.40 5.75
CA VAL A 36 18.97 15.57 4.59
C VAL A 36 20.43 15.78 4.19
N ILE A 37 21.04 14.74 3.61
CA ILE A 37 22.44 14.75 3.20
C ILE A 37 22.61 14.33 1.73
N GLY A 38 23.80 14.52 1.18
CA GLY A 38 24.16 14.00 -0.14
C GLY A 38 23.34 14.59 -1.29
N LYS A 39 22.78 13.72 -2.15
CA LYS A 39 22.00 14.13 -3.33
C LYS A 39 20.78 14.99 -2.96
N ALA A 40 20.06 14.64 -1.88
CA ALA A 40 18.90 15.41 -1.42
C ALA A 40 19.31 16.80 -0.92
N GLN A 41 20.41 16.92 -0.17
CA GLN A 41 20.90 18.22 0.25
C GLN A 41 21.34 19.10 -0.93
N ALA A 42 21.96 18.50 -1.95
CA ALA A 42 22.30 19.21 -3.17
C ALA A 42 21.05 19.71 -3.92
N THR A 43 19.96 18.93 -3.95
CA THR A 43 18.67 19.37 -4.50
C THR A 43 18.10 20.55 -3.74
N TYR A 44 18.01 20.46 -2.41
CA TYR A 44 17.47 21.53 -1.58
C TYR A 44 18.23 22.85 -1.79
N ARG A 45 19.57 22.79 -1.90
CA ARG A 45 20.40 23.98 -2.17
C ARG A 45 20.24 24.54 -3.58
N ALA A 46 19.76 23.74 -4.53
CA ALA A 46 19.54 24.16 -5.90
C ALA A 46 18.14 24.75 -6.13
N LEU A 47 17.21 24.57 -5.18
CA LEU A 47 15.87 25.16 -5.25
C LEU A 47 15.93 26.69 -5.12
N SER A 48 14.95 27.36 -5.70
CA SER A 48 14.79 28.80 -5.52
C SER A 48 14.45 29.12 -4.06
N ARG A 49 14.67 30.36 -3.64
CA ARG A 49 14.31 30.80 -2.29
C ARG A 49 12.81 30.70 -2.03
N GLU A 50 11.95 30.72 -3.05
CA GLU A 50 10.50 30.60 -2.87
C GLU A 50 10.11 29.13 -2.72
N ASP A 51 10.64 28.26 -3.58
CA ASP A 51 10.35 26.82 -3.53
C ASP A 51 10.90 26.15 -2.25
N ALA A 52 12.00 26.67 -1.70
CA ALA A 52 12.61 26.13 -0.48
C ALA A 52 11.77 26.34 0.80
N TRP A 53 10.71 27.15 0.76
CA TRP A 53 9.76 27.31 1.87
C TRP A 53 8.59 26.32 1.79
N ASP A 54 8.31 25.79 0.60
CA ASP A 54 7.24 24.82 0.41
C ASP A 54 7.76 23.42 0.71
N TYR A 55 7.27 22.86 1.81
CA TYR A 55 7.64 21.52 2.26
C TYR A 55 7.34 20.45 1.22
N GLU A 56 6.19 20.53 0.55
CA GLU A 56 5.79 19.53 -0.43
C GLU A 56 6.68 19.60 -1.67
N LEU A 57 7.03 20.80 -2.14
CA LEU A 57 7.98 20.96 -3.25
C LEU A 57 9.37 20.43 -2.88
N VAL A 58 9.86 20.74 -1.68
CA VAL A 58 11.16 20.22 -1.20
C VAL A 58 11.15 18.70 -1.10
N LYS A 59 10.09 18.12 -0.53
CA LYS A 59 9.89 16.67 -0.42
C LYS A 59 9.89 16.02 -1.80
N GLN A 60 9.06 16.52 -2.72
CA GLN A 60 8.95 16.00 -4.07
C GLN A 60 10.27 16.09 -4.85
N ALA A 61 10.96 17.23 -4.79
CA ALA A 61 12.23 17.43 -5.48
C ALA A 61 13.31 16.47 -4.93
N ASN A 62 13.38 16.30 -3.61
CA ASN A 62 14.32 15.38 -2.97
C ASN A 62 14.06 13.93 -3.39
N LEU A 63 12.81 13.47 -3.29
CA LEU A 63 12.41 12.11 -3.69
C LEU A 63 12.70 11.88 -5.19
N TYR A 64 12.37 12.84 -6.05
CA TYR A 64 12.66 12.78 -7.48
C TYR A 64 14.16 12.60 -7.74
N ARG A 65 15.02 13.40 -7.11
CA ARG A 65 16.48 13.32 -7.29
C ARG A 65 17.08 12.02 -6.73
N LEU A 66 16.45 11.47 -5.71
CA LEU A 66 16.81 10.18 -5.13
C LEU A 66 16.25 8.99 -5.92
N GLU A 67 15.63 9.23 -7.08
CA GLU A 67 15.06 8.18 -7.95
C GLU A 67 13.86 7.44 -7.32
N ILE A 68 13.22 8.08 -6.36
CA ILE A 68 12.03 7.59 -5.67
C ILE A 68 10.82 8.34 -6.24
N ASN A 69 10.36 7.94 -7.42
CA ASN A 69 9.23 8.57 -8.10
C ASN A 69 8.59 7.63 -9.14
N PRO A 70 7.32 7.86 -9.54
CA PRO A 70 6.59 6.98 -10.46
C PRO A 70 7.29 6.75 -11.81
N GLU A 71 7.92 7.77 -12.39
CA GLU A 71 8.61 7.65 -13.67
C GLU A 71 9.85 6.77 -13.57
N HIS A 72 10.64 6.92 -12.51
CA HIS A 72 11.78 6.05 -12.28
C HIS A 72 11.33 4.58 -12.09
N TYR A 73 10.29 4.33 -11.30
CA TYR A 73 9.74 2.97 -11.15
C TYR A 73 9.18 2.41 -12.45
N ARG A 74 8.57 3.25 -13.30
CA ARG A 74 8.15 2.87 -14.65
C ARG A 74 9.33 2.41 -15.49
N HIS A 75 10.43 3.16 -15.48
CA HIS A 75 11.65 2.76 -16.17
C HIS A 75 12.19 1.43 -15.63
N LEU A 76 12.22 1.24 -14.31
CA LEU A 76 12.63 -0.02 -13.71
C LEU A 76 11.71 -1.18 -14.09
N LEU A 77 10.39 -1.01 -14.13
CA LEU A 77 9.45 -2.05 -14.56
C LEU A 77 9.70 -2.55 -15.99
N TRP A 78 10.28 -1.71 -16.84
CA TRP A 78 10.58 -2.02 -18.24
C TRP A 78 12.06 -2.34 -18.50
N ALA A 79 12.93 -2.10 -17.52
CA ALA A 79 14.35 -2.38 -17.63
C ALA A 79 14.64 -3.88 -17.73
N LYS A 80 15.66 -4.25 -18.51
CA LYS A 80 16.14 -5.62 -18.64
C LYS A 80 16.71 -6.11 -17.30
N LYS A 81 16.10 -7.16 -16.76
CA LYS A 81 16.50 -7.76 -15.49
C LYS A 81 17.79 -8.58 -15.60
N GLY A 82 18.60 -8.54 -14.56
CA GLY A 82 19.82 -9.35 -14.40
C GLY A 82 19.52 -10.85 -14.27
N PRO A 83 20.54 -11.72 -14.37
CA PRO A 83 20.35 -13.17 -14.31
C PRO A 83 19.72 -13.66 -13.00
N ASP A 84 20.07 -13.07 -11.86
CA ASP A 84 19.49 -13.45 -10.55
C ASP A 84 18.06 -12.92 -10.37
N GLU A 85 17.79 -11.71 -10.86
CA GLU A 85 16.45 -11.12 -10.86
C GLU A 85 15.48 -11.85 -11.79
N ARG A 86 15.97 -12.60 -12.79
CA ARG A 86 15.13 -13.38 -13.72
C ARG A 86 14.58 -14.67 -13.13
N ARG A 87 15.03 -15.08 -11.94
CA ARG A 87 14.45 -16.27 -11.27
C ARG A 87 12.95 -16.00 -11.05
N PRO A 88 12.03 -16.90 -11.42
CA PRO A 88 10.59 -16.61 -11.45
C PRO A 88 10.04 -15.98 -10.16
N ARG A 89 10.42 -16.51 -8.99
CA ARG A 89 9.99 -15.97 -7.69
C ARG A 89 10.54 -14.57 -7.41
N VAL A 90 11.82 -14.35 -7.68
CA VAL A 90 12.49 -13.06 -7.47
C VAL A 90 11.94 -12.02 -8.44
N LEU A 91 11.74 -12.41 -9.69
CA LEU A 91 11.18 -11.55 -10.73
C LEU A 91 9.78 -11.09 -10.36
N LEU A 92 8.91 -12.03 -9.97
CA LEU A 92 7.53 -11.70 -9.57
C LEU A 92 7.50 -10.77 -8.35
N GLN A 93 8.36 -11.03 -7.35
CA GLN A 93 8.44 -10.17 -6.17
C GLN A 93 8.92 -8.77 -6.54
N LEU A 94 10.00 -8.66 -7.31
CA LEU A 94 10.53 -7.38 -7.76
C LEU A 94 9.53 -6.57 -8.59
N LEU A 95 8.85 -7.23 -9.54
CA LEU A 95 7.85 -6.57 -10.38
C LEU A 95 6.64 -6.13 -9.56
N ARG A 96 6.24 -6.93 -8.56
CA ARG A 96 5.19 -6.55 -7.60
C ARG A 96 5.60 -5.31 -6.81
N ASP A 97 6.80 -5.31 -6.24
CA ASP A 97 7.28 -4.21 -5.39
C ASP A 97 7.42 -2.89 -6.19
N LEU A 98 7.93 -2.98 -7.43
CA LEU A 98 8.03 -1.82 -8.31
C LEU A 98 6.65 -1.33 -8.78
N LEU A 99 5.70 -2.24 -9.00
CA LEU A 99 4.35 -1.88 -9.41
C LEU A 99 3.59 -1.21 -8.29
N ASP A 100 3.70 -1.74 -7.07
CA ASP A 100 3.22 -1.15 -5.83
C ASP A 100 3.73 0.29 -5.71
N LYS A 101 5.04 0.50 -5.67
CA LYS A 101 5.66 1.83 -5.54
C LYS A 101 5.22 2.80 -6.63
N ARG A 102 5.12 2.35 -7.88
CA ARG A 102 4.67 3.20 -8.99
C ARG A 102 3.21 3.60 -8.86
N LEU A 103 2.33 2.62 -8.64
CA LEU A 103 0.89 2.86 -8.65
C LEU A 103 0.43 3.59 -7.40
N ASN A 104 0.98 3.23 -6.25
CA ASN A 104 0.59 3.83 -4.97
C ASN A 104 1.02 5.29 -4.84
N ALA A 105 2.12 5.69 -5.49
CA ALA A 105 2.52 7.08 -5.59
C ALA A 105 1.62 7.93 -6.52
N LEU A 106 0.81 7.30 -7.38
CA LEU A 106 -0.13 7.98 -8.29
C LEU A 106 -1.59 7.84 -7.86
N ALA A 107 -1.90 6.82 -7.06
CA ALA A 107 -3.25 6.48 -6.67
C ALA A 107 -3.73 7.40 -5.55
N MET A 108 -4.99 7.81 -5.63
CA MET A 108 -5.67 8.40 -4.50
C MET A 108 -5.94 7.32 -3.45
N PHE A 109 -5.67 7.64 -2.18
CA PHE A 109 -5.95 6.75 -1.07
C PHE A 109 -7.46 6.55 -0.89
N ASP A 110 -7.92 5.30 -0.90
CA ASP A 110 -9.32 4.94 -0.59
C ASP A 110 -9.47 4.79 0.93
N ALA A 111 -9.98 5.84 1.59
CA ALA A 111 -10.27 5.85 3.02
C ALA A 111 -11.57 5.10 3.36
N PHE A 112 -11.75 3.89 2.83
CA PHE A 112 -12.86 3.04 3.20
C PHE A 112 -12.78 2.70 4.71
N PRO A 113 -13.88 2.83 5.47
CA PRO A 113 -13.87 2.55 6.90
C PRO A 113 -13.62 1.06 7.13
N MET A 114 -12.44 0.75 7.68
CA MET A 114 -12.11 -0.62 8.08
C MET A 114 -12.78 -0.94 9.42
N PRO A 115 -13.38 -2.12 9.59
CA PRO A 115 -13.96 -2.53 10.86
C PRO A 115 -12.87 -2.56 11.95
N HIS A 116 -13.20 -2.00 13.11
CA HIS A 116 -12.25 -1.97 14.21
C HIS A 116 -12.12 -3.36 14.83
N VAL A 117 -10.90 -3.87 14.94
CA VAL A 117 -10.64 -5.25 15.41
C VAL A 117 -11.27 -5.50 16.79
N ALA A 118 -11.25 -4.51 17.69
CA ALA A 118 -11.89 -4.67 19.00
C ALA A 118 -13.40 -4.91 18.90
N GLU A 119 -14.11 -4.22 18.00
CA GLU A 119 -15.55 -4.42 17.82
C GLU A 119 -15.86 -5.81 17.27
N LEU A 120 -15.02 -6.32 16.35
CA LEU A 120 -15.13 -7.69 15.86
C LEU A 120 -14.93 -8.72 16.98
N VAL A 121 -13.96 -8.48 17.87
CA VAL A 121 -13.71 -9.35 19.04
C VAL A 121 -14.88 -9.31 20.02
N GLU A 122 -15.51 -8.15 20.22
CA GLU A 122 -16.70 -8.05 21.06
C GLU A 122 -17.88 -8.83 20.51
N ARG A 123 -18.10 -8.81 19.19
CA ARG A 123 -19.19 -9.55 18.54
C ARG A 123 -19.07 -11.07 18.71
N ILE A 124 -17.84 -11.59 18.78
CA ILE A 124 -17.58 -13.03 18.91
C ILE A 124 -17.42 -13.49 20.37
N ARG A 125 -17.37 -12.57 21.34
CA ARG A 125 -17.04 -12.85 22.74
C ARG A 125 -17.90 -13.98 23.35
N ASP A 126 -19.20 -13.94 23.09
CA ASP A 126 -20.17 -14.86 23.70
C ASP A 126 -20.46 -16.09 22.81
N ALA A 127 -19.77 -16.23 21.68
CA ALA A 127 -19.95 -17.37 20.79
C ALA A 127 -19.36 -18.65 21.40
N GLN A 128 -20.08 -19.76 21.26
CA GLN A 128 -19.60 -21.07 21.71
C GLN A 128 -18.80 -21.80 20.63
N TYR A 129 -19.07 -21.49 19.36
CA TYR A 129 -18.42 -22.09 18.21
C TYR A 129 -17.95 -21.01 17.27
N ILE A 130 -16.67 -21.07 16.91
CA ILE A 130 -16.01 -20.10 16.02
C ILE A 130 -15.30 -20.89 14.93
N SER A 131 -15.39 -20.43 13.69
CA SER A 131 -14.60 -20.94 12.57
C SER A 131 -14.11 -19.79 11.72
N THR A 132 -12.86 -19.87 11.31
CA THR A 132 -12.22 -18.89 10.44
C THR A 132 -12.03 -19.50 9.06
N LEU A 133 -12.44 -18.79 8.03
CA LEU A 133 -12.22 -19.17 6.64
C LEU A 133 -11.22 -18.18 6.04
N ASP A 134 -10.11 -18.71 5.53
CA ASP A 134 -9.12 -17.97 4.75
C ASP A 134 -9.43 -18.13 3.26
N LEU A 135 -9.51 -17.01 2.54
CA LEU A 135 -9.76 -17.03 1.10
C LEU A 135 -8.46 -17.32 0.34
N ALA A 136 -8.41 -18.50 -0.29
CA ALA A 136 -7.28 -18.87 -1.14
C ALA A 136 -7.06 -17.83 -2.26
N LYS A 137 -5.92 -17.12 -2.18
CA LYS A 137 -5.54 -16.05 -3.12
C LYS A 137 -6.65 -14.98 -3.27
N GLY A 138 -7.23 -14.52 -2.16
CA GLY A 138 -8.34 -13.55 -2.11
C GLY A 138 -8.27 -12.46 -3.18
N TYR A 139 -7.24 -11.62 -3.16
CA TYR A 139 -7.10 -10.52 -4.13
C TYR A 139 -7.17 -10.96 -5.60
N TRP A 140 -6.63 -12.14 -5.94
CA TRP A 140 -6.62 -12.63 -7.33
C TRP A 140 -8.00 -13.06 -7.81
N GLN A 141 -9.00 -13.13 -6.92
CA GLN A 141 -10.38 -13.35 -7.29
C GLN A 141 -11.04 -12.05 -7.79
N ILE A 142 -10.51 -10.88 -7.41
CA ILE A 142 -11.06 -9.58 -7.81
C ILE A 142 -10.52 -9.17 -9.18
N PRO A 143 -11.39 -8.93 -10.19
CA PRO A 143 -10.96 -8.43 -11.49
C PRO A 143 -10.52 -6.97 -11.42
N VAL A 144 -9.49 -6.63 -12.19
CA VAL A 144 -9.12 -5.23 -12.43
C VAL A 144 -10.03 -4.68 -13.53
N ALA A 145 -10.58 -3.48 -13.33
CA ALA A 145 -11.36 -2.76 -14.32
C ALA A 145 -10.58 -2.65 -15.65
N LYS A 146 -11.24 -2.85 -16.79
CA LYS A 146 -10.56 -2.99 -18.10
C LYS A 146 -9.76 -1.74 -18.45
N GLU A 147 -10.27 -0.58 -18.10
CA GLU A 147 -9.65 0.73 -18.24
C GLU A 147 -8.39 0.93 -17.38
N ASP A 148 -8.26 0.16 -16.28
CA ASP A 148 -7.15 0.23 -15.34
C ASP A 148 -6.08 -0.85 -15.58
N GLN A 149 -6.38 -1.91 -16.32
CA GLN A 149 -5.42 -2.99 -16.64
C GLN A 149 -4.11 -2.46 -17.24
N PRO A 150 -4.10 -1.53 -18.22
CA PRO A 150 -2.86 -1.01 -18.78
C PRO A 150 -1.98 -0.25 -17.77
N LYS A 151 -2.58 0.28 -16.69
CA LYS A 151 -1.83 0.94 -15.59
C LYS A 151 -1.00 -0.06 -14.81
N THR A 152 -1.41 -1.32 -14.81
CA THR A 152 -0.72 -2.42 -14.14
C THR A 152 0.40 -3.06 -14.98
N ALA A 153 0.63 -2.56 -16.20
CA ALA A 153 1.54 -3.19 -17.15
C ALA A 153 3.01 -3.19 -16.68
N PHE A 154 3.66 -4.32 -16.89
CA PHE A 154 5.07 -4.57 -16.58
C PHE A 154 5.78 -5.33 -17.71
N GLY A 155 7.08 -5.08 -17.86
CA GLY A 155 7.89 -5.66 -18.93
C GLY A 155 8.67 -6.89 -18.48
N THR A 156 8.70 -7.91 -19.33
CA THR A 156 9.70 -8.99 -19.27
C THR A 156 10.68 -8.82 -20.43
N PRO A 157 11.83 -9.52 -20.44
CA PRO A 157 12.77 -9.45 -21.57
C PRO A 157 12.19 -9.85 -22.93
N ARG A 158 10.98 -10.43 -22.98
CA ARG A 158 10.36 -10.94 -24.21
C ARG A 158 9.04 -10.23 -24.53
N GLU A 159 8.22 -9.97 -23.52
CA GLU A 159 6.84 -9.51 -23.69
C GLU A 159 6.43 -8.52 -22.60
N LEU A 160 5.41 -7.70 -22.89
CA LEU A 160 4.72 -6.86 -21.91
C LEU A 160 3.49 -7.62 -21.40
N TYR A 161 3.28 -7.61 -20.09
CA TYR A 161 2.10 -8.21 -19.46
C TYR A 161 1.37 -7.18 -18.61
N GLU A 162 0.08 -7.41 -18.38
CA GLU A 162 -0.76 -6.63 -17.49
C GLU A 162 -1.56 -7.54 -16.57
N PHE A 163 -1.94 -7.02 -15.40
CA PHE A 163 -2.74 -7.74 -14.43
C PHE A 163 -4.23 -7.62 -14.77
N VAL A 164 -4.85 -8.76 -15.06
CA VAL A 164 -6.32 -8.88 -15.22
C VAL A 164 -7.05 -9.08 -13.88
N ARG A 165 -6.31 -9.46 -12.84
CA ARG A 165 -6.77 -9.64 -11.45
C ARG A 165 -5.91 -8.81 -10.52
N MET A 166 -6.46 -8.40 -9.39
CA MET A 166 -5.81 -7.46 -8.48
C MET A 166 -4.44 -8.00 -8.00
N PRO A 167 -3.34 -7.30 -8.31
CA PRO A 167 -2.04 -7.64 -7.75
C PRO A 167 -1.99 -7.25 -6.28
N PHE A 168 -1.19 -7.97 -5.50
CA PHE A 168 -0.96 -7.63 -4.09
C PHE A 168 -0.14 -6.34 -3.95
N GLY A 169 -0.37 -5.59 -2.87
CA GLY A 169 0.41 -4.40 -2.52
C GLY A 169 -0.21 -3.06 -2.95
N LEU A 170 -1.31 -3.06 -3.70
CA LEU A 170 -1.99 -1.82 -4.04
C LEU A 170 -2.67 -1.21 -2.80
N HIS A 171 -2.48 0.09 -2.54
CA HIS A 171 -3.06 0.81 -1.40
C HIS A 171 -4.59 0.66 -1.31
N GLY A 172 -5.29 0.60 -2.46
CA GLY A 172 -6.75 0.41 -2.51
C GLY A 172 -7.23 -1.04 -2.45
N ALA A 173 -6.31 -2.03 -2.40
CA ALA A 173 -6.69 -3.44 -2.49
C ALA A 173 -7.50 -3.91 -1.28
N ALA A 174 -7.02 -3.62 -0.06
CA ALA A 174 -7.70 -4.01 1.17
C ALA A 174 -9.08 -3.34 1.30
N ALA A 175 -9.18 -2.05 0.96
CA ALA A 175 -10.44 -1.30 0.95
C ALA A 175 -11.44 -1.89 -0.05
N THR A 176 -10.99 -2.22 -1.27
CA THR A 176 -11.84 -2.87 -2.28
C THR A 176 -12.32 -4.24 -1.80
N PHE A 177 -11.42 -5.01 -1.17
CA PHE A 177 -11.73 -6.33 -0.66
C PHE A 177 -12.74 -6.27 0.49
N GLN A 178 -12.52 -5.41 1.49
CA GLN A 178 -13.44 -5.22 2.60
C GLN A 178 -14.83 -4.80 2.11
N ARG A 179 -14.91 -3.84 1.18
CA ARG A 179 -16.18 -3.40 0.60
C ARG A 179 -16.94 -4.53 -0.12
N LEU A 180 -16.22 -5.44 -0.77
CA LEU A 180 -16.80 -6.63 -1.39
C LEU A 180 -17.34 -7.58 -0.31
N MET A 181 -16.54 -7.86 0.72
CA MET A 181 -16.90 -8.77 1.81
C MET A 181 -18.09 -8.25 2.61
N ASP A 182 -18.15 -6.95 2.91
CA ASP A 182 -19.28 -6.33 3.60
C ASP A 182 -20.59 -6.55 2.81
N ARG A 183 -20.54 -6.47 1.48
CA ARG A 183 -21.72 -6.74 0.62
C ARG A 183 -22.11 -8.21 0.61
N ILE A 184 -21.13 -9.11 0.51
CA ILE A 184 -21.37 -10.57 0.47
C ILE A 184 -21.91 -11.05 1.81
N LEU A 185 -21.38 -10.54 2.92
CA LEU A 185 -21.74 -10.96 4.28
C LEU A 185 -22.89 -10.16 4.89
N ALA A 186 -23.39 -9.09 4.24
CA ALA A 186 -24.53 -8.31 4.74
C ALA A 186 -25.74 -9.18 5.13
N PRO A 187 -26.15 -10.21 4.36
CA PRO A 187 -27.25 -11.11 4.75
C PRO A 187 -26.92 -12.04 5.94
N HIS A 188 -25.65 -12.14 6.31
CA HIS A 188 -25.11 -13.07 7.31
C HIS A 188 -24.49 -12.33 8.52
N ALA A 189 -24.68 -11.01 8.62
CA ALA A 189 -24.02 -10.15 9.59
C ALA A 189 -24.31 -10.54 11.06
N GLU A 190 -25.37 -11.30 11.33
CA GLU A 190 -25.68 -11.80 12.68
C GLU A 190 -24.69 -12.85 13.20
N TYR A 191 -24.07 -13.62 12.30
CA TYR A 191 -23.21 -14.76 12.67
C TYR A 191 -21.92 -14.86 11.85
N ALA A 192 -21.66 -13.89 10.96
CA ALA A 192 -20.45 -13.81 10.18
C ALA A 192 -19.93 -12.36 10.09
N ALA A 193 -18.62 -12.22 10.01
CA ALA A 193 -17.94 -10.95 9.74
C ALA A 193 -16.64 -11.22 8.97
N ALA A 194 -16.12 -10.22 8.28
CA ALA A 194 -14.83 -10.30 7.60
C ALA A 194 -13.90 -9.17 8.04
N TYR A 195 -12.62 -9.48 8.11
CA TYR A 195 -11.54 -8.51 8.22
C TYR A 195 -10.54 -8.80 7.10
N ILE A 196 -10.58 -7.96 6.06
CA ILE A 196 -9.80 -8.17 4.83
C ILE A 196 -10.06 -9.59 4.29
N ASP A 197 -9.05 -10.47 4.28
CA ASP A 197 -9.11 -11.82 3.69
C ASP A 197 -9.67 -12.88 4.66
N ASP A 198 -9.78 -12.55 5.96
CA ASP A 198 -10.23 -13.47 7.01
C ASP A 198 -11.73 -13.32 7.27
N ILE A 199 -12.49 -14.40 7.05
CA ILE A 199 -13.90 -14.48 7.43
C ILE A 199 -14.01 -15.23 8.76
N VAL A 200 -14.71 -14.64 9.72
CA VAL A 200 -15.08 -15.31 10.97
C VAL A 200 -16.57 -15.65 10.94
N ILE A 201 -16.90 -16.90 11.27
CA ILE A 201 -18.25 -17.41 11.49
C ILE A 201 -18.35 -17.79 12.96
N TYR A 202 -19.38 -17.29 13.65
CA TYR A 202 -19.54 -17.45 15.09
C TYR A 202 -21.00 -17.73 15.45
N THR A 203 -21.23 -18.75 16.28
CA THR A 203 -22.58 -19.17 16.70
C THR A 203 -22.62 -19.69 18.14
N TRP A 204 -23.82 -19.83 18.71
CA TRP A 204 -24.02 -20.27 20.10
C TRP A 204 -24.34 -21.76 20.24
N THR A 205 -24.73 -22.44 19.15
CA THR A 205 -25.05 -23.86 19.17
C THR A 205 -24.41 -24.59 18.00
N TRP A 206 -24.01 -25.85 18.22
CA TRP A 206 -23.40 -26.66 17.17
C TRP A 206 -24.31 -26.85 15.94
N ALA A 207 -25.62 -26.92 16.15
CA ALA A 207 -26.59 -27.07 15.06
C ALA A 207 -26.64 -25.84 14.15
N GLN A 208 -26.59 -24.63 14.73
CA GLN A 208 -26.48 -23.38 13.97
C GLN A 208 -25.13 -23.32 13.24
N HIS A 209 -24.04 -23.69 13.92
CA HIS A 209 -22.69 -23.66 13.37
C HIS A 209 -22.56 -24.49 12.09
N LYS A 210 -23.09 -25.72 12.11
CA LYS A 210 -23.10 -26.61 10.94
C LYS A 210 -23.99 -26.14 9.79
N ARG A 211 -24.93 -25.23 10.04
CA ARG A 211 -25.80 -24.65 9.00
C ARG A 211 -25.18 -23.39 8.40
N ALA A 212 -24.35 -22.70 9.17
CA ALA A 212 -23.65 -21.50 8.77
C ALA A 212 -22.41 -21.79 7.91
N LEU A 213 -21.81 -22.98 8.07
CA LEU A 213 -20.74 -23.52 7.22
C LEU A 213 -21.30 -24.26 6.01
#